data_AF-A0A9I9E114-F1
#
_entry.id   AF-A0A9I9E114-F1
#
_cell.length_a   1.000
_cell.length_b   1.000
_cell.length_c   1.000
_cell.angle_alpha   90.00
_cell.angle_beta   90.00
_cell.angle_gamma   90.00
#
_symmetry.space_group_name_H-M   'P 1'
#
loop_
_entity.id
_entity.type
_entity.pdbx_description
1 polymer ?
#
loop_
_entity_poly.entity_id
_entity_poly.type
_entity_poly.pdbx_seq_one_letter_code
_entity_poly.pdbx_strand_id
1 'polypeptide(L)'
;MKALVAKVVGNISNRLQDYGVKVRELSGDQTLTRRQIDETQIIVTTPEKWDIITRKSGDRTYTQLVKLLIIDEIHLLHDNRGPVLESIVVRTMRQIETTKEHIRLVGLSATLPNYEHVALFLRVDPKKGLFHFDNSYRPVALYQQYIGITVKKPLQRFQLMNDLCYEKVMSFAGKHQVLIFVHSRKETSKTARAIRDAALANDTLSRFLKEESASREILHTHTDLVKSNDLKDL
;
A
#
# COMPACT_ATOMS: atom_id res chain seq x y z
N MET A 1 7.15 -0.55 1.21
CA MET A 1 6.29 -0.42 0.00
C MET A 1 6.87 -1.01 -1.29
N LYS A 2 7.96 -1.81 -1.26
CA LYS A 2 8.50 -2.43 -2.49
C LYS A 2 7.49 -3.33 -3.22
N ALA A 3 6.67 -4.06 -2.45
CA ALA A 3 5.59 -4.88 -3.01
C ALA A 3 4.52 -4.06 -3.77
N LEU A 4 4.28 -2.80 -3.37
CA LEU A 4 3.37 -1.91 -4.09
C LEU A 4 3.97 -1.52 -5.44
N VAL A 5 5.26 -1.18 -5.48
CA VAL A 5 5.97 -0.83 -6.71
C VAL A 5 5.88 -1.96 -7.74
N ALA A 6 6.22 -3.20 -7.36
CA ALA A 6 6.16 -4.35 -8.26
C ALA A 6 4.73 -4.60 -8.80
N LYS A 7 3.72 -4.48 -7.93
CA LYS A 7 2.31 -4.61 -8.34
C LYS A 7 1.90 -3.51 -9.33
N VAL A 8 2.30 -2.26 -9.08
CA VAL A 8 2.01 -1.12 -9.96
C VAL A 8 2.69 -1.30 -11.30
N VAL A 9 3.96 -1.73 -11.32
CA VAL A 9 4.68 -2.03 -12.56
C VAL A 9 3.94 -3.08 -13.38
N GLY A 10 3.56 -4.21 -12.78
CA GLY A 10 2.81 -5.26 -13.48
C GLY A 10 1.48 -4.75 -14.04
N ASN A 11 0.70 -4.03 -13.23
CA ASN A 11 -0.60 -3.48 -13.65
C ASN A 11 -0.47 -2.48 -14.80
N ILE A 12 0.46 -1.52 -14.72
CA ILE A 12 0.63 -0.49 -15.75
C ILE A 12 1.24 -1.10 -17.01
N SER A 13 2.20 -2.03 -16.87
CA SER A 13 2.80 -2.73 -18.02
C SER A 13 1.74 -3.45 -18.83
N ASN A 14 0.86 -4.21 -18.17
CA ASN A 14 -0.21 -4.94 -18.84
C ASN A 14 -1.22 -4.01 -19.52
N ARG A 15 -1.56 -2.88 -18.88
CA ARG A 15 -2.53 -1.92 -19.43
C ARG A 15 -2.00 -1.11 -20.61
N LEU A 16 -0.68 -0.89 -20.66
CA LEU A 16 -0.06 -0.03 -21.67
C LEU A 16 0.76 -0.81 -22.71
N GLN A 17 0.69 -2.15 -22.67
CA GLN A 17 1.43 -3.03 -23.57
C GLN A 17 1.14 -2.74 -25.04
N ASP A 18 -0.14 -2.56 -25.39
CA ASP A 18 -0.58 -2.31 -26.77
C ASP A 18 -0.12 -0.95 -27.32
N TYR A 19 0.26 -0.02 -26.44
CA TYR A 19 0.81 1.29 -26.82
C TYR A 19 2.34 1.26 -26.96
N GLY A 20 2.99 0.10 -26.79
CA GLY A 20 4.44 -0.04 -26.85
C GLY A 20 5.18 0.65 -25.69
N VAL A 21 4.46 0.98 -24.61
CA VAL A 21 5.03 1.69 -23.44
C VAL A 21 5.75 0.69 -22.54
N LYS A 22 7.04 0.90 -22.34
CA LYS A 22 7.85 0.12 -21.40
C LYS A 22 7.81 0.75 -20.01
N VAL A 23 7.42 -0.05 -19.02
CA VAL A 23 7.40 0.31 -17.61
C VAL A 23 8.49 -0.47 -16.87
N ARG A 24 9.27 0.19 -16.02
CA ARG A 24 10.29 -0.46 -15.20
C ARG A 24 10.22 -0.04 -13.74
N GLU A 25 10.58 -0.97 -12.86
CA GLU A 25 10.86 -0.69 -11.47
C GLU A 25 12.26 -0.08 -11.33
N LEU A 26 12.36 0.94 -10.48
CA LEU A 26 13.63 1.47 -10.02
C LEU A 26 13.55 1.62 -8.50
N SER A 27 13.69 0.53 -7.76
CA SER A 27 13.55 0.52 -6.30
C SER A 27 14.60 -0.36 -5.61
N GLY A 28 14.91 -0.05 -4.34
CA GLY A 28 15.95 -0.75 -3.57
C GLY A 28 17.28 -0.79 -4.31
N ASP A 29 17.87 -1.99 -4.42
CA ASP A 29 19.17 -2.22 -5.07
C ASP A 29 19.10 -2.29 -6.60
N GLN A 30 17.90 -2.27 -7.20
CA GLN A 30 17.80 -2.27 -8.66
C GLN A 30 18.38 -0.97 -9.23
N THR A 31 19.20 -1.14 -10.27
CA THR A 31 19.71 -0.06 -11.10
C THR A 31 19.36 -0.40 -12.55
N LEU A 32 19.01 0.62 -13.32
CA LEU A 32 18.79 0.47 -14.75
C LEU A 32 20.05 0.94 -15.48
N THR A 33 20.47 0.18 -16.48
CA THR A 33 21.51 0.63 -17.40
C THR A 33 20.99 1.81 -18.23
N ARG A 34 21.90 2.63 -18.77
CA ARG A 34 21.53 3.79 -19.61
C ARG A 34 20.61 3.39 -20.77
N ARG A 35 20.93 2.28 -21.46
CA ARG A 35 20.08 1.72 -22.52
C ARG A 35 18.68 1.36 -22.04
N GLN A 36 18.56 0.75 -20.86
CA GLN A 36 17.25 0.41 -20.31
C GLN A 36 16.44 1.65 -19.95
N ILE A 37 17.10 2.70 -19.44
CA ILE A 37 16.44 3.99 -19.15
C ILE A 37 15.94 4.62 -20.44
N ASP A 38 16.78 4.69 -21.47
CA ASP A 38 16.43 5.29 -22.77
C ASP A 38 15.26 4.56 -23.46
N GLU A 39 15.15 3.24 -23.25
CA GLU A 39 14.02 2.44 -23.75
C GLU A 39 12.74 2.57 -22.89
N THR A 40 12.81 3.07 -21.65
CA THR A 40 11.70 3.07 -20.68
C THR A 40 10.96 4.40 -20.66
N GLN A 41 9.64 4.38 -20.76
CA GLN A 41 8.81 5.59 -20.71
C GLN A 41 8.24 5.86 -19.31
N ILE A 42 7.99 4.81 -18.52
CA ILE A 42 7.45 4.94 -17.15
C ILE A 42 8.38 4.26 -16.16
N ILE A 43 8.85 5.02 -15.18
CA ILE A 43 9.66 4.53 -14.07
C ILE A 43 8.81 4.57 -12.80
N VAL A 44 8.65 3.42 -12.16
CA VAL A 44 8.01 3.32 -10.84
C VAL A 44 9.10 3.14 -9.79
N THR A 45 9.16 4.05 -8.83
CA THR A 45 10.27 4.16 -7.87
C THR A 45 9.75 4.50 -6.48
N THR A 46 10.62 4.40 -5.46
CA THR A 46 10.33 4.97 -4.14
C THR A 46 10.87 6.39 -4.04
N PRO A 47 10.26 7.26 -3.20
CA PRO A 47 10.78 8.58 -2.87
C PRO A 47 12.29 8.58 -2.57
N GLU A 48 12.76 7.66 -1.72
CA GLU A 48 14.17 7.60 -1.33
C GLU A 48 15.09 7.35 -2.51
N LYS A 49 14.72 6.41 -3.39
CA LYS A 49 15.51 6.08 -4.56
C LYS A 49 15.52 7.24 -5.56
N TRP A 50 14.39 7.91 -5.75
CA TRP A 50 14.30 9.09 -6.62
C TRP A 50 15.07 10.30 -6.08
N ASP A 51 15.05 10.55 -4.77
CA ASP A 51 15.86 11.61 -4.16
C ASP A 51 17.36 11.34 -4.35
N ILE A 52 17.82 10.10 -4.16
CA ILE A 52 19.22 9.72 -4.43
C ILE A 52 19.60 10.00 -5.89
N ILE A 53 18.75 9.62 -6.85
CA ILE A 53 18.99 9.80 -8.28
C ILE A 53 19.08 11.29 -8.63
N THR A 54 18.10 12.07 -8.19
CA THR A 54 18.03 13.51 -8.51
C THR A 54 19.08 14.36 -7.77
N ARG A 55 19.76 13.79 -6.75
CA ARG A 55 20.95 14.38 -6.11
C ARG A 55 22.24 14.14 -6.88
N LYS A 56 22.38 13.04 -7.61
CA LYS A 56 23.61 12.70 -8.34
C LYS A 56 23.74 13.56 -9.60
N SER A 57 24.60 14.57 -9.55
CA SER A 57 24.81 15.59 -10.58
C SER A 57 25.24 15.05 -11.96
N GLY A 58 25.78 13.83 -12.04
CA GLY A 58 26.33 13.26 -13.28
C GLY A 58 25.31 12.56 -14.19
N ASP A 59 24.19 12.09 -13.64
CA ASP A 59 23.16 11.31 -14.36
C ASP A 59 21.94 12.16 -14.76
N ARG A 60 22.14 13.47 -14.96
CA ARG A 60 21.05 14.43 -15.20
C ARG A 60 20.31 14.24 -16.51
N THR A 61 20.87 13.48 -17.46
CA THR A 61 20.33 13.36 -18.82
C THR A 61 18.88 12.88 -18.83
N TYR A 62 18.53 11.87 -18.04
CA TYR A 62 17.16 11.34 -18.04
C TYR A 62 16.22 12.05 -17.08
N THR A 63 16.72 12.65 -15.98
CA THR A 63 15.88 13.48 -15.10
C THR A 63 15.36 14.74 -15.79
N GLN A 64 16.04 15.21 -16.84
CA GLN A 64 15.61 16.32 -17.69
C GLN A 64 14.50 15.90 -18.68
N LEU A 65 14.42 14.62 -19.04
CA LEU A 65 13.38 14.09 -19.94
C LEU A 65 12.02 13.96 -19.25
N VAL A 66 11.98 13.99 -17.92
CA VAL A 66 10.75 13.82 -17.14
C VAL A 66 9.81 15.00 -17.40
N LYS A 67 8.65 14.72 -18.00
CA LYS A 67 7.57 15.71 -18.21
C LYS A 67 6.39 15.54 -17.25
N LEU A 68 6.33 14.43 -16.53
CA LEU A 68 5.27 14.08 -15.58
C LEU A 68 5.87 13.40 -14.36
N LEU A 69 5.55 13.90 -13.18
CA LEU A 69 5.87 13.30 -11.89
C LEU A 69 4.56 13.03 -11.13
N ILE A 70 4.25 11.75 -10.94
CA ILE A 70 3.10 11.31 -10.13
C ILE A 70 3.63 10.91 -8.75
N ILE A 71 3.12 11.56 -7.71
CA ILE A 71 3.43 11.27 -6.32
C ILE A 71 2.21 10.55 -5.73
N ASP A 72 2.31 9.24 -5.66
CA ASP A 72 1.30 8.43 -4.99
C ASP A 72 1.45 8.54 -3.47
N GLU A 73 0.31 8.54 -2.77
CA GLU A 73 0.23 8.72 -1.31
C GLU A 73 0.97 9.96 -0.77
N ILE A 74 0.72 11.12 -1.37
CA ILE A 74 1.34 12.39 -0.93
C ILE A 74 1.01 12.76 0.53
N HIS A 75 -0.02 12.16 1.12
CA HIS A 75 -0.31 12.27 2.55
C HIS A 75 0.84 11.77 3.46
N LEU A 76 1.79 11.01 2.92
CA LEU A 76 3.04 10.65 3.59
C LEU A 76 3.96 11.84 3.88
N LEU A 77 3.61 13.05 3.41
CA LEU A 77 4.20 14.30 3.89
C LEU A 77 4.13 14.44 5.42
N HIS A 78 3.13 13.83 6.07
CA HIS A 78 2.98 13.86 7.53
C HIS A 78 3.75 12.76 8.27
N ASP A 79 4.46 11.87 7.56
CA ASP A 79 5.27 10.80 8.15
C ASP A 79 6.77 11.15 8.11
N ASN A 80 7.63 10.31 8.68
CA ASN A 80 9.09 10.42 8.66
C ASN A 80 9.68 10.48 7.24
N ARG A 81 8.91 10.13 6.22
CA ARG A 81 9.27 10.19 4.80
C ARG A 81 8.95 11.54 4.16
N GLY A 82 8.22 12.41 4.85
CA GLY A 82 7.83 13.74 4.37
C GLY A 82 9.00 14.59 3.89
N PRO A 83 10.13 14.70 4.62
CA PRO A 83 11.27 15.50 4.17
C PRO A 83 11.85 15.07 2.82
N VAL A 84 11.77 13.78 2.49
CA VAL A 84 12.22 13.23 1.20
C VAL A 84 11.27 13.68 0.08
N LEU A 85 9.96 13.58 0.30
CA LEU A 85 8.95 14.05 -0.65
C LEU A 85 9.05 15.56 -0.87
N GLU A 86 9.25 16.33 0.20
CA GLU A 86 9.45 17.77 0.13
C GLU A 86 10.66 18.13 -0.73
N SER A 87 11.79 17.45 -0.47
CA SER A 87 13.03 17.65 -1.23
C SER A 87 12.86 17.37 -2.72
N ILE A 88 12.10 16.32 -3.08
CA ILE A 88 11.81 15.98 -4.48
C ILE A 88 10.99 17.09 -5.14
N VAL A 89 9.87 17.49 -4.53
CA VAL A 89 8.97 18.51 -5.10
C VAL A 89 9.69 19.84 -5.28
N VAL A 90 10.39 20.32 -4.24
CA VAL A 90 11.13 21.59 -4.31
C VAL A 90 12.21 21.55 -5.39
N ARG A 91 12.93 20.43 -5.52
CA ARG A 91 13.95 20.25 -6.57
C ARG A 91 13.32 20.25 -7.96
N THR A 92 12.20 19.57 -8.14
CA THR A 92 11.46 19.57 -9.41
C THR A 92 10.96 20.97 -9.75
N MET A 93 10.41 21.72 -8.79
CA MET A 93 9.98 23.10 -9.01
C MET A 93 11.14 24.02 -9.40
N ARG A 94 12.27 23.92 -8.68
CA ARG A 94 13.48 24.67 -9.02
C ARG A 94 14.00 24.32 -10.42
N GLN A 95 13.93 23.05 -10.82
CA GLN A 95 14.28 22.62 -12.17
C GLN A 95 13.37 23.27 -13.22
N ILE A 96 12.05 23.28 -13.00
CA ILE A 96 11.09 23.96 -13.89
C ILE A 96 11.43 25.44 -14.03
N GLU A 97 11.72 26.12 -12.92
CA GLU A 97 12.04 27.56 -12.94
C GLU A 97 13.35 27.89 -13.64
N THR A 98 14.35 27.01 -13.48
CA THR A 98 15.70 27.18 -14.04
C THR A 98 15.74 26.84 -15.53
N THR A 99 15.14 25.71 -15.92
CA THR A 99 15.18 25.21 -17.31
C THR A 99 14.10 25.82 -18.20
N LYS A 100 13.06 26.42 -17.60
CA LYS A 100 11.83 26.84 -18.27
C LYS A 100 11.07 25.69 -18.96
N GLU A 101 11.42 24.45 -18.67
CA GLU A 101 10.67 23.28 -19.12
C GLU A 101 9.63 22.90 -18.09
N HIS A 102 8.38 22.79 -18.53
CA HIS A 102 7.29 22.41 -17.63
C HIS A 102 7.32 20.91 -17.32
N ILE A 103 7.16 20.58 -16.04
CA ILE A 103 6.96 19.22 -15.54
C ILE A 103 5.62 19.20 -14.80
N ARG A 104 4.69 18.37 -15.25
CA ARG A 104 3.38 18.21 -14.62
C ARG A 104 3.53 17.44 -13.30
N LEU A 105 3.07 18.03 -12.20
CA LEU A 105 2.97 17.35 -10.91
C LEU A 105 1.55 16.81 -10.72
N VAL A 106 1.43 15.55 -10.29
CA VAL A 106 0.15 14.95 -9.90
C VAL A 106 0.33 14.30 -8.53
N GLY A 107 -0.32 14.84 -7.50
CA GLY A 107 -0.37 14.26 -6.17
C GLY A 107 -1.64 13.43 -5.99
N LEU A 108 -1.49 12.14 -5.65
CA LEU A 108 -2.59 11.29 -5.24
C LEU A 108 -2.54 11.15 -3.71
N SER A 109 -3.68 11.30 -3.06
CA SER A 109 -3.75 11.34 -1.60
C SER A 109 -4.97 10.60 -1.07
N ALA A 110 -4.84 10.02 0.12
CA ALA A 110 -5.98 9.81 0.98
C ALA A 110 -6.58 11.16 1.43
N THR A 111 -7.78 11.13 2.01
CA THR A 111 -8.43 12.32 2.56
C THR A 111 -7.56 12.94 3.65
N LEU A 112 -7.09 14.17 3.40
CA LEU A 112 -6.26 14.95 4.31
C LEU A 112 -7.06 16.18 4.79
N PRO A 113 -6.98 16.57 6.06
CA PRO A 113 -7.63 17.80 6.52
C PRO A 113 -6.98 19.07 5.93
N ASN A 114 -5.67 19.03 5.63
CA ASN A 114 -4.88 20.16 5.13
C ASN A 114 -4.59 20.07 3.61
N TYR A 115 -5.51 19.50 2.83
CA TYR A 115 -5.34 19.28 1.39
C TYR A 115 -5.10 20.57 0.59
N GLU A 116 -5.64 21.71 1.03
CA GLU A 116 -5.41 23.02 0.42
C GLU A 116 -3.94 23.46 0.51
N HIS A 117 -3.29 23.20 1.65
CA HIS A 117 -1.86 23.49 1.83
C HIS A 117 -1.00 22.58 0.96
N VAL A 118 -1.39 21.32 0.77
CA VAL A 118 -0.70 20.40 -0.14
C VAL A 118 -0.87 20.86 -1.60
N ALA A 119 -2.06 21.34 -1.97
CA ALA A 119 -2.32 21.89 -3.29
C ALA A 119 -1.46 23.13 -3.57
N LEU A 120 -1.38 24.06 -2.60
CA LEU A 120 -0.51 25.22 -2.66
C LEU A 120 0.97 24.81 -2.79
N PHE A 121 1.40 23.85 -1.96
CA PHE A 121 2.75 23.31 -1.99
C PHE A 121 3.13 22.71 -3.35
N LEU A 122 2.18 22.08 -4.05
CA LEU A 122 2.36 21.54 -5.40
C LEU A 122 2.10 22.56 -6.53
N ARG A 123 1.79 23.83 -6.21
CA ARG A 123 1.38 24.87 -7.17
C ARG A 123 0.18 24.47 -8.03
N VAL A 124 -0.77 23.75 -7.43
CA VAL A 124 -2.02 23.34 -8.08
C VAL A 124 -3.00 24.51 -8.08
N ASP A 125 -3.63 24.79 -9.22
CA ASP A 125 -4.76 25.74 -9.31
C ASP A 125 -5.98 25.14 -8.58
N PRO A 126 -6.48 25.76 -7.49
CA PRO A 126 -7.59 25.23 -6.72
C PRO A 126 -8.89 25.04 -7.53
N LYS A 127 -9.08 25.81 -8.60
CA LYS A 127 -10.31 25.75 -9.42
C LYS A 127 -10.26 24.65 -10.50
N LYS A 128 -9.06 24.24 -10.93
CA LYS A 128 -8.88 23.35 -12.09
C LYS A 128 -8.23 22.01 -11.74
N GLY A 129 -7.36 22.00 -10.74
CA GLY A 129 -6.49 20.86 -10.46
C GLY A 129 -6.66 20.27 -9.06
N LEU A 130 -7.41 20.92 -8.17
CA LEU A 130 -7.67 20.41 -6.82
C LEU A 130 -8.99 19.66 -6.80
N PHE A 131 -8.91 18.37 -6.50
CA PHE A 131 -10.07 17.51 -6.32
C PHE A 131 -10.03 16.92 -4.92
N HIS A 132 -11.08 17.19 -4.14
CA HIS A 132 -11.24 16.64 -2.79
C HIS A 132 -12.54 15.83 -2.74
N PHE A 133 -12.39 14.55 -2.41
CA PHE A 133 -13.48 13.60 -2.30
C PHE A 133 -13.52 13.08 -0.87
N ASP A 134 -14.62 13.32 -0.15
CA ASP A 134 -14.79 12.80 1.20
C ASP A 134 -15.10 11.29 1.19
N ASN A 135 -15.33 10.71 2.37
CA ASN A 135 -15.61 9.28 2.51
C ASN A 135 -16.89 8.81 1.79
N SER A 136 -17.81 9.72 1.42
CA SER A 136 -19.04 9.37 0.68
C SER A 136 -18.76 8.92 -0.76
N TYR A 137 -17.61 9.31 -1.32
CA TYR A 137 -17.20 8.94 -2.68
C TYR A 137 -16.54 7.55 -2.75
N ARG A 138 -16.40 6.83 -1.62
CA ARG A 138 -15.86 5.46 -1.65
C ARG A 138 -16.82 4.57 -2.45
N PRO A 139 -16.35 3.84 -3.48
CA PRO A 139 -17.20 2.95 -4.28
C PRO A 139 -17.91 1.88 -3.44
N VAL A 140 -17.29 1.47 -2.34
CA VAL A 140 -17.88 0.62 -1.31
C VAL A 140 -17.82 1.37 0.01
N ALA A 141 -19.00 1.69 0.56
CA ALA A 141 -19.12 2.39 1.82
C ALA A 141 -18.42 1.59 2.94
N LEU A 142 -17.64 2.29 3.77
CA LEU A 142 -16.88 1.69 4.85
C LEU A 142 -17.55 1.99 6.19
N TYR A 143 -18.09 0.97 6.84
CA TYR A 143 -18.54 1.05 8.22
C TYR A 143 -17.36 0.79 9.16
N GLN A 144 -17.18 1.65 10.16
CA GLN A 144 -16.05 1.58 11.10
C GLN A 144 -16.55 1.36 12.52
N GLN A 145 -15.90 0.47 13.25
CA GLN A 145 -16.13 0.25 14.68
C GLN A 145 -14.78 0.26 15.40
N TYR A 146 -14.69 1.03 16.49
CA TYR A 146 -13.49 1.15 17.31
C TYR A 146 -13.74 0.50 18.67
N ILE A 147 -12.91 -0.49 19.03
CA ILE A 147 -13.00 -1.19 20.32
C ILE A 147 -11.79 -0.80 21.15
N GLY A 148 -11.98 0.11 22.10
CA GLY A 148 -10.93 0.56 23.02
C GLY A 148 -10.77 -0.41 24.19
N ILE A 149 -9.60 -1.05 24.32
CA ILE A 149 -9.30 -1.92 25.46
C ILE A 149 -8.62 -1.12 26.58
N THR A 150 -9.30 -0.97 27.71
CA THR A 150 -8.82 -0.18 28.87
C THR A 150 -8.04 -0.99 29.89
N VAL A 151 -7.96 -2.33 29.72
CA VAL A 151 -7.25 -3.23 30.64
C VAL A 151 -5.75 -2.91 30.65
N LYS A 152 -5.21 -2.58 31.83
CA LYS A 152 -3.80 -2.20 32.00
C LYS A 152 -2.85 -3.39 32.04
N LYS A 153 -3.28 -4.53 32.61
CA LYS A 153 -2.44 -5.72 32.76
C LYS A 153 -2.18 -6.36 31.39
N PRO A 154 -0.92 -6.48 30.92
CA PRO A 154 -0.62 -6.90 29.54
C PRO A 154 -1.22 -8.25 29.14
N LEU A 155 -1.15 -9.25 30.03
CA LEU A 155 -1.65 -10.60 29.75
C LEU A 155 -3.18 -10.63 29.60
N GLN A 156 -3.90 -9.97 30.52
CA GLN A 156 -5.37 -9.88 30.47
C GLN A 156 -5.83 -9.07 29.26
N ARG A 157 -5.11 -7.98 28.94
CA ARG A 157 -5.37 -7.18 27.73
C ARG A 157 -5.23 -8.02 26.47
N PHE A 158 -4.20 -8.86 26.41
CA PHE A 158 -3.95 -9.75 25.28
C PHE A 158 -5.05 -10.81 25.12
N GLN A 159 -5.45 -11.46 26.22
CA GLN A 159 -6.55 -12.43 26.22
C GLN A 159 -7.86 -11.78 25.75
N LEU A 160 -8.23 -10.65 26.36
CA LEU A 160 -9.43 -9.91 25.98
C LEU A 160 -9.41 -9.47 24.51
N MET A 161 -8.25 -9.08 23.98
CA MET A 161 -8.11 -8.73 22.56
C MET A 161 -8.39 -9.92 21.64
N ASN A 162 -7.95 -11.13 22.00
CA ASN A 162 -8.25 -12.35 21.23
C ASN A 162 -9.73 -12.72 21.34
N ASP A 163 -10.33 -12.61 22.53
CA ASP A 163 -11.75 -12.91 22.74
C ASP A 163 -12.63 -11.98 21.89
N LEU A 164 -12.34 -10.67 21.91
CA LEU A 164 -13.02 -9.66 21.10
C LEU A 164 -12.80 -9.88 19.60
N CYS A 165 -11.59 -10.26 19.20
CA CYS A 165 -11.27 -10.58 17.80
C CYS A 165 -12.11 -11.77 17.33
N TYR A 166 -12.16 -12.85 18.12
CA TYR A 166 -12.98 -14.01 17.83
C TYR A 166 -14.47 -13.66 17.74
N GLU A 167 -15.01 -12.90 18.69
CA GLU A 167 -16.41 -12.42 18.66
C GLU A 167 -16.73 -11.69 17.34
N LYS A 168 -15.87 -10.75 16.92
CA LYS A 168 -16.04 -10.02 15.66
C LYS A 168 -15.95 -10.94 14.45
N VAL A 169 -14.98 -11.85 14.43
CA VAL A 169 -14.86 -12.84 13.36
C VAL A 169 -16.15 -13.67 13.26
N MET A 170 -16.71 -14.11 14.38
CA MET A 170 -17.94 -14.90 14.42
C MET A 170 -19.18 -14.14 13.93
N SER A 171 -19.24 -12.82 14.09
CA SER A 171 -20.36 -12.02 13.56
C SER A 171 -20.41 -12.00 12.02
N PHE A 172 -19.27 -12.22 11.36
CA PHE A 172 -19.13 -12.23 9.90
C PHE A 172 -18.89 -13.62 9.31
N ALA A 173 -18.52 -14.61 10.14
CA ALA A 173 -18.31 -15.99 9.72
C ALA A 173 -19.52 -16.55 8.94
N GLY A 174 -19.24 -17.23 7.84
CA GLY A 174 -20.24 -17.80 6.93
C GLY A 174 -20.95 -16.78 6.02
N LYS A 175 -20.76 -15.46 6.25
CA LYS A 175 -21.37 -14.38 5.46
C LYS A 175 -20.34 -13.62 4.62
N HIS A 176 -19.21 -13.27 5.23
CA HIS A 176 -18.16 -12.47 4.60
C HIS A 176 -16.78 -13.00 4.98
N GLN A 177 -15.79 -12.71 4.13
CA GLN A 177 -14.39 -12.96 4.46
C GLN A 177 -13.86 -11.89 5.42
N VAL A 178 -13.01 -12.30 6.36
CA VAL A 178 -12.41 -11.41 7.37
C VAL A 178 -10.90 -11.40 7.19
N LEU A 179 -10.31 -10.21 7.04
CA LEU A 179 -8.87 -10.00 6.97
C LEU A 179 -8.37 -9.39 8.28
N ILE A 180 -7.51 -10.11 9.01
CA ILE A 180 -7.01 -9.72 10.32
C ILE A 180 -5.56 -9.23 10.19
N PHE A 181 -5.32 -7.96 10.54
CA PHE A 181 -3.97 -7.40 10.59
C PHE A 181 -3.39 -7.51 12.00
N VAL A 182 -2.15 -8.00 12.08
CA VAL A 182 -1.38 -8.13 13.32
C VAL A 182 0.00 -7.50 13.17
N HIS A 183 0.67 -7.25 14.28
CA HIS A 183 1.92 -6.47 14.32
C HIS A 183 3.18 -7.27 13.95
N SER A 184 3.14 -8.61 13.94
CA SER A 184 4.31 -9.44 13.63
C SER A 184 3.94 -10.77 12.98
N ARG A 185 4.90 -11.38 12.28
CA ARG A 185 4.72 -12.71 11.65
C ARG A 185 4.39 -13.80 12.66
N LYS A 186 5.04 -13.75 13.84
CA LYS A 186 4.78 -14.71 14.93
C LYS A 186 3.37 -14.52 15.49
N GLU A 187 2.91 -13.28 15.54
CA GLU A 187 1.55 -12.99 15.99
C GLU A 187 0.49 -13.53 15.02
N THR A 188 0.79 -13.55 13.72
CA THR A 188 -0.14 -14.11 12.71
C THR A 188 -0.53 -15.55 13.05
N SER A 189 0.47 -16.41 13.28
CA SER A 189 0.21 -17.82 13.63
C SER A 189 -0.45 -17.96 15.01
N LYS A 190 -0.07 -17.11 15.98
CA LYS A 190 -0.66 -17.15 17.32
C LYS A 190 -2.14 -16.76 17.34
N THR A 191 -2.48 -15.63 16.73
CA THR A 191 -3.88 -15.15 16.66
C THR A 191 -4.73 -16.11 15.85
N ALA A 192 -4.21 -16.65 14.75
CA ALA A 192 -4.95 -17.64 13.97
C ALA A 192 -5.21 -18.93 14.76
N ARG A 193 -4.23 -19.45 15.52
CA ARG A 193 -4.44 -20.59 16.42
C ARG A 193 -5.44 -20.27 17.52
N ALA A 194 -5.34 -19.10 18.14
CA ALA A 194 -6.28 -18.68 19.18
C ALA A 194 -7.73 -18.64 18.66
N ILE A 195 -7.96 -18.14 17.44
CA ILE A 195 -9.28 -18.12 16.80
C ILE A 195 -9.76 -19.54 16.49
N ARG A 196 -8.90 -20.39 15.93
CA ARG A 196 -9.23 -21.81 15.65
C ARG A 196 -9.59 -22.56 16.93
N ASP A 197 -8.76 -22.45 17.96
CA ASP A 197 -8.95 -23.15 19.24
C ASP A 197 -10.21 -22.64 19.94
N ALA A 198 -10.51 -21.34 19.87
CA ALA A 198 -11.77 -20.77 20.33
C ALA A 198 -12.98 -21.27 19.52
N ALA A 199 -12.84 -21.44 18.20
CA ALA A 199 -13.89 -22.01 17.36
C ALA A 199 -14.16 -23.49 17.69
N LEU A 200 -13.11 -24.27 17.95
CA LEU A 200 -13.21 -25.66 18.39
C LEU A 200 -13.87 -25.77 19.77
N ALA A 201 -13.44 -24.95 20.73
CA ALA A 201 -13.99 -24.95 22.09
C ALA A 201 -15.48 -24.57 22.15
N ASN A 202 -15.95 -23.75 21.19
CA ASN A 202 -17.33 -23.28 21.10
C ASN A 202 -18.17 -24.04 20.05
N ASP A 203 -17.63 -25.08 19.42
CA ASP A 203 -18.28 -25.86 18.35
C ASP A 203 -18.80 -25.00 17.17
N THR A 204 -18.01 -24.00 16.75
CA THR A 204 -18.39 -23.06 15.68
C THR A 204 -17.57 -23.21 14.41
N LEU A 205 -16.72 -24.24 14.31
CA LEU A 205 -15.82 -24.44 13.17
C LEU A 205 -16.55 -24.56 11.83
N SER A 206 -17.74 -25.19 11.84
CA SER A 206 -18.61 -25.36 10.67
C SER A 206 -19.08 -24.03 10.05
N ARG A 207 -18.98 -22.91 10.77
CA ARG A 207 -19.32 -21.58 10.22
C ARG A 207 -18.24 -21.02 9.29
N PHE A 208 -17.01 -21.51 9.39
CA PHE A 208 -15.90 -21.09 8.53
C PHE A 208 -15.80 -21.93 7.26
N LEU A 209 -16.01 -23.23 7.42
CA LEU A 209 -15.87 -24.22 6.36
C LEU A 209 -17.24 -24.77 6.01
N LYS A 210 -17.75 -24.40 4.84
CA LYS A 210 -18.86 -25.16 4.24
C LYS A 210 -18.34 -26.54 3.87
N GLU A 211 -19.12 -27.59 4.10
CA GLU A 211 -18.75 -28.98 3.80
C GLU A 211 -18.65 -29.31 2.28
N GLU A 212 -18.53 -28.29 1.43
CA GLU A 212 -18.38 -28.45 -0.01
C GLU A 212 -16.96 -28.92 -0.35
N SER A 213 -16.84 -30.00 -1.14
CA SER A 213 -15.57 -30.63 -1.52
C SER A 213 -14.56 -29.66 -2.15
N ALA A 214 -15.04 -28.72 -2.97
CA ALA A 214 -14.19 -27.76 -3.67
C ALA A 214 -13.44 -26.81 -2.74
N SER A 215 -14.07 -26.37 -1.64
CA SER A 215 -13.41 -25.47 -0.67
C SER A 215 -12.28 -26.17 0.06
N ARG A 216 -12.46 -27.45 0.40
CA ARG A 216 -11.42 -28.28 1.02
C ARG A 216 -10.24 -28.51 0.08
N GLU A 217 -10.49 -28.82 -1.19
CA GLU A 217 -9.44 -29.08 -2.16
C GLU A 217 -8.58 -27.84 -2.44
N ILE A 218 -9.21 -26.66 -2.53
CA ILE A 218 -8.51 -25.38 -2.63
C ILE A 218 -7.63 -25.16 -1.39
N LEU A 219 -8.16 -25.39 -0.18
CA LEU A 219 -7.39 -25.22 1.05
C LEU A 219 -6.19 -26.17 1.11
N HIS A 220 -6.37 -27.46 0.78
CA HIS A 220 -5.27 -28.42 0.71
C HIS A 220 -4.16 -27.97 -0.25
N THR A 221 -4.54 -27.55 -1.47
CA THR A 221 -3.60 -27.05 -2.47
C THR A 221 -2.84 -25.82 -1.97
N HIS A 222 -3.51 -24.94 -1.23
CA HIS A 222 -2.87 -23.74 -0.66
C HIS A 222 -1.97 -24.08 0.53
N THR A 223 -2.30 -25.06 1.36
CA THR A 223 -1.45 -25.53 2.47
C THR A 223 -0.09 -25.99 1.96
N ASP A 224 -0.03 -26.63 0.78
CA ASP A 224 1.23 -27.06 0.17
C ASP A 224 2.12 -25.88 -0.24
N LEU A 225 1.53 -24.74 -0.60
CA LEU A 225 2.23 -23.51 -0.97
C LEU A 225 2.73 -22.70 0.23
N VAL A 226 2.21 -22.96 1.44
CA VAL A 226 2.60 -22.25 2.65
C VAL A 226 4.01 -22.68 3.07
N LYS A 227 4.91 -21.71 3.29
CA LYS A 227 6.30 -22.02 3.72
C LYS A 227 6.47 -22.17 5.24
N SER A 228 5.52 -21.66 6.02
CA SER A 228 5.58 -21.67 7.48
C SER A 228 4.86 -22.89 8.03
N ASN A 229 5.58 -23.78 8.72
CA ASN A 229 5.00 -24.96 9.35
C ASN A 229 3.90 -24.58 10.35
N ASP A 230 4.12 -23.51 11.14
CA ASP A 230 3.12 -22.95 12.05
C ASP A 230 1.77 -22.62 11.40
N LEU A 231 1.78 -22.27 10.11
CA LEU A 231 0.59 -21.94 9.34
C LEU A 231 0.06 -23.14 8.54
N LYS A 232 0.87 -24.17 8.30
CA LYS A 232 0.40 -25.44 7.71
C LYS A 232 -0.44 -26.25 8.68
N ASP A 233 -0.12 -26.15 9.97
CA ASP A 233 -0.80 -26.87 11.05
C ASP A 233 -2.13 -26.22 11.47
N LEU A 234 -2.55 -25.13 10.80
CA LEU A 234 -3.81 -24.42 11.01
C LEU A 234 -4.93 -25.00 10.17
#